data_AF-A0A9D8RB31-F1
#
_entry.id   AF-A0A9D8RB31-F1
#
_cell.length_a   1.000
_cell.length_b   1.000
_cell.length_c   1.000
_cell.angle_alpha   90.00
_cell.angle_beta   90.00
_cell.angle_gamma   90.00
#
_symmetry.space_group_name_H-M   'P 1'
#
loop_
_entity.id
_entity.type
_entity.pdbx_description
1 polymer ?
#
loop_
_entity_poly.entity_id
_entity_poly.type
_entity_poly.pdbx_seq_one_letter_code
_entity_poly.pdbx_strand_id
1 'polypeptide(L)'
;MKKICDFIARWMGLIVLLTAVFAYFVPAPLAAIDTWVINPLLGLIMFGMGLTLSAKDFHVVFSRPKDVLMGCLAQFTIMPLMAWLLTKLFALPEELALGVILVGCCPGGTSSNVITYLAKGDLALSVGMTACSTLLAPLMTPFLVW
;
A
#
# COMPACT_ATOMS: atom_id res chain seq x y z
N MET A 1 -2.36 27.58 -0.30
CA MET A 1 -1.82 26.24 -0.57
C MET A 1 -2.06 25.26 0.57
N LYS A 2 -1.55 25.46 1.81
CA LYS A 2 -1.74 24.50 2.93
C LYS A 2 -3.20 24.03 3.16
N LYS A 3 -4.15 24.98 3.20
CA LYS A 3 -5.59 24.66 3.36
C LYS A 3 -6.15 23.71 2.27
N ILE A 4 -5.63 23.78 1.05
CA ILE A 4 -6.05 22.91 -0.06
C ILE A 4 -5.46 21.52 0.12
N CYS A 5 -4.15 21.43 0.45
CA CYS A 5 -3.49 20.16 0.73
C CYS A 5 -4.16 19.41 1.90
N ASP A 6 -4.46 20.13 2.99
CA ASP A 6 -5.12 19.56 4.17
C ASP A 6 -6.53 19.08 3.84
N PHE A 7 -7.27 19.81 2.99
CA PHE A 7 -8.58 19.40 2.51
C PHE A 7 -8.49 18.13 1.67
N ILE A 8 -7.57 18.06 0.71
CA ILE A 8 -7.38 16.87 -0.14
C ILE A 8 -6.99 15.66 0.71
N ALA A 9 -6.04 15.81 1.63
CA ALA A 9 -5.59 14.71 2.50
C ALA A 9 -6.72 14.19 3.39
N ARG A 10 -7.55 15.09 3.95
CA ARG A 10 -8.69 14.73 4.78
C ARG A 10 -9.79 13.99 4.02
N TRP A 11 -10.04 14.39 2.77
CA TRP A 11 -11.11 13.83 1.94
C TRP A 11 -10.62 12.80 0.92
N MET A 12 -9.37 12.36 0.99
CA MET A 12 -8.73 11.50 0.01
C MET A 12 -9.56 10.26 -0.32
N GLY A 13 -10.08 9.55 0.69
CA GLY A 13 -10.92 8.36 0.47
C GLY A 13 -12.22 8.68 -0.28
N LEU A 14 -12.86 9.81 0.04
CA LEU A 14 -14.09 10.24 -0.63
C LEU A 14 -13.80 10.70 -2.06
N ILE A 15 -12.67 11.40 -2.28
CA ILE A 15 -12.20 11.79 -3.61
C ILE A 15 -11.99 10.54 -4.48
N VAL A 16 -11.29 9.52 -3.96
CA VAL A 16 -11.03 8.25 -4.66
C VAL A 16 -12.33 7.52 -5.01
N LEU A 17 -13.30 7.48 -4.08
CA LEU A 17 -14.60 6.88 -4.35
C LEU A 17 -15.38 7.63 -5.43
N LEU A 18 -15.41 8.97 -5.37
CA LEU A 18 -16.08 9.78 -6.37
C LEU A 18 -15.44 9.64 -7.76
N THR A 19 -14.11 9.63 -7.86
CA THR A 19 -13.43 9.38 -9.14
C THR A 19 -13.68 7.97 -9.64
N ALA A 20 -13.74 6.95 -8.78
CA ALA A 20 -14.06 5.58 -9.19
C ALA A 20 -15.49 5.47 -9.74
N VAL A 21 -16.47 6.08 -9.06
CA VAL A 21 -17.87 6.13 -9.53
C VAL A 21 -17.96 6.89 -10.85
N PHE A 22 -17.27 8.02 -10.98
CA PHE A 22 -17.21 8.78 -12.23
C PHE A 22 -16.59 7.96 -13.36
N ALA A 23 -15.48 7.27 -13.11
CA ALA A 23 -14.79 6.41 -14.08
C ALA A 23 -15.68 5.28 -14.59
N TYR A 24 -16.54 4.74 -13.72
CA TYR A 24 -17.48 3.68 -14.08
C TYR A 24 -18.53 4.15 -15.10
N PHE A 25 -19.08 5.36 -14.93
CA PHE A 25 -20.10 5.91 -15.84
C PHE A 25 -19.52 6.61 -17.07
N VAL A 26 -18.34 7.21 -16.95
CA VAL A 26 -17.67 7.97 -18.02
C VAL A 26 -16.22 7.51 -18.13
N PRO A 27 -15.97 6.35 -18.77
CA PRO A 27 -14.63 5.77 -18.81
C PRO A 27 -13.69 6.48 -19.78
N ALA A 28 -14.20 7.07 -20.87
CA ALA A 28 -13.38 7.59 -21.97
C ALA A 28 -12.22 8.54 -21.56
N PRO A 29 -12.39 9.50 -20.63
CA PRO A 29 -11.31 10.39 -20.22
C PRO A 29 -10.20 9.69 -19.42
N LEU A 30 -10.53 8.66 -18.65
CA LEU A 30 -9.61 7.95 -17.76
C LEU A 30 -8.99 6.72 -18.45
N ALA A 31 -9.75 6.07 -19.33
CA ALA A 31 -9.27 4.97 -20.17
C ALA A 31 -8.28 5.44 -21.24
N ALA A 32 -8.30 6.73 -21.60
CA ALA A 32 -7.30 7.34 -22.47
C ALA A 32 -5.93 7.53 -21.79
N ILE A 33 -5.82 7.30 -20.48
CA ILE A 33 -4.54 7.33 -19.76
C ILE A 33 -3.85 5.99 -19.95
N ASP A 34 -2.80 5.97 -20.75
CA ASP A 34 -1.98 4.78 -20.96
C ASP A 34 -1.35 4.29 -19.66
N THR A 35 -1.30 2.97 -19.49
CA THR A 35 -0.70 2.31 -18.31
C THR A 35 0.78 2.68 -18.12
N TRP A 36 1.47 3.08 -19.18
CA TRP A 36 2.85 3.55 -19.11
C TRP A 36 3.02 4.78 -18.19
N VAL A 37 1.98 5.63 -18.08
CA VAL A 37 1.98 6.83 -17.23
C VAL A 37 1.82 6.48 -15.75
N ILE A 38 1.24 5.32 -15.44
CA ILE A 38 1.00 4.88 -14.05
C ILE A 38 2.33 4.59 -13.34
N ASN A 39 3.29 3.96 -14.02
CA ASN A 39 4.60 3.63 -13.46
C ASN A 39 5.39 4.84 -12.94
N PRO A 40 5.60 5.93 -13.72
CA PRO A 40 6.30 7.12 -13.23
C PRO A 40 5.50 7.87 -12.16
N LEU A 41 4.17 7.87 -12.21
CA LEU A 41 3.34 8.46 -11.15
C LEU A 41 3.50 7.70 -9.83
N LEU A 42 3.47 6.37 -9.86
CA LEU A 42 3.75 5.55 -8.68
C LEU A 42 5.18 5.76 -8.19
N GLY A 43 6.15 5.85 -9.11
CA GLY A 43 7.54 6.19 -8.80
C GLY A 43 7.68 7.53 -8.08
N LEU A 44 6.93 8.55 -8.50
CA LEU A 44 6.90 9.85 -7.83
C LEU A 44 6.33 9.75 -6.40
N ILE A 45 5.27 8.96 -6.21
CA ILE A 45 4.68 8.72 -4.88
C ILE A 45 5.69 7.98 -3.98
N MET A 46 6.34 6.94 -4.48
CA MET A 46 7.34 6.17 -3.72
C MET A 46 8.58 7.01 -3.42
N PHE A 47 9.00 7.88 -4.34
CA PHE A 47 10.08 8.84 -4.10
C PHE A 47 9.69 9.85 -3.01
N GLY A 48 8.49 10.41 -3.07
CA GLY A 48 7.96 11.30 -2.03
C GLY A 48 7.91 10.63 -0.65
N MET A 49 7.50 9.37 -0.59
CA MET A 49 7.59 8.55 0.63
C MET A 49 9.04 8.45 1.11
N GLY A 50 9.99 8.15 0.23
CA GLY A 50 11.41 8.06 0.55
C GLY A 50 11.98 9.36 1.15
N LEU A 51 11.58 10.52 0.64
CA LEU A 51 11.99 11.83 1.18
C LEU A 51 11.44 12.11 2.58
N THR A 52 10.36 11.44 2.99
CA THR A 52 9.79 11.57 4.34
C THR A 52 10.42 10.63 5.37
N LEU A 53 11.20 9.62 4.93
CA LEU A 53 11.89 8.71 5.83
C LEU A 53 13.10 9.41 6.46
N SER A 54 13.21 9.28 7.78
CA SER A 54 14.33 9.78 8.55
C SER A 54 15.21 8.64 9.06
N ALA A 55 16.47 8.93 9.38
CA ALA A 55 17.35 7.94 10.01
C ALA A 55 16.80 7.41 11.35
N LYS A 56 15.91 8.16 12.02
CA LYS A 56 15.24 7.73 13.26
C LYS A 56 14.25 6.60 13.00
N ASP A 57 13.62 6.56 11.83
CA ASP A 57 12.68 5.50 11.47
C ASP A 57 13.43 4.17 11.27
N PHE A 58 14.65 4.23 10.73
CA PHE A 58 15.56 3.08 10.65
C PHE A 58 16.09 2.66 12.02
N HIS A 59 16.28 3.59 12.96
CA HIS A 59 16.68 3.24 14.32
C HIS A 59 15.69 2.29 15.00
N VAL A 60 14.38 2.42 14.74
CA VAL A 60 13.36 1.50 15.26
C VAL A 60 13.60 0.07 14.78
N VAL A 61 13.99 -0.10 13.51
CA VAL A 61 14.30 -1.41 12.93
C VAL A 61 15.44 -2.11 13.68
N PHE A 62 16.48 -1.37 14.05
CA PHE A 62 17.63 -1.92 14.78
C PHE A 62 17.41 -2.05 16.29
N SER A 63 16.58 -1.18 16.88
CA SER A 63 16.29 -1.20 18.32
C SER A 63 15.19 -2.19 18.71
N ARG A 64 14.25 -2.48 17.81
CA ARG A 64 13.16 -3.45 18.02
C ARG A 64 13.00 -4.41 16.83
N PRO A 65 14.04 -5.17 16.47
CA PRO A 65 14.03 -6.01 15.28
C PRO A 65 12.98 -7.13 15.34
N LYS A 66 12.70 -7.67 16.53
CA LYS A 66 11.70 -8.73 16.71
C LYS A 66 10.30 -8.25 16.35
N ASP A 67 9.92 -7.05 16.77
CA ASP A 67 8.58 -6.49 16.52
C ASP A 67 8.38 -6.20 15.03
N VAL A 68 9.41 -5.62 14.39
CA VAL A 68 9.39 -5.35 12.95
C VAL A 68 9.33 -6.64 12.13
N LEU A 69 10.14 -7.65 12.48
CA LEU A 69 10.13 -8.94 11.79
C LEU A 69 8.80 -9.66 11.94
N MET A 70 8.20 -9.67 13.13
CA MET A 70 6.87 -10.24 13.36
C MET A 70 5.81 -9.50 12.51
N GLY A 71 5.91 -8.18 12.43
CA GLY A 71 5.07 -7.36 11.57
C GLY A 71 5.21 -7.69 10.08
N CYS A 72 6.44 -7.82 9.57
CA CYS A 72 6.71 -8.22 8.19
C CYS A 72 6.23 -9.65 7.90
N LEU A 73 6.45 -10.59 8.83
CA LEU A 73 5.96 -11.96 8.71
C LEU A 73 4.43 -11.97 8.63
N ALA A 74 3.76 -11.22 9.51
CA ALA A 74 2.30 -11.08 9.48
C ALA A 74 1.82 -10.48 8.15
N GLN A 75 2.46 -9.41 7.66
CA GLN A 75 2.12 -8.78 6.38
C GLN A 75 2.20 -9.77 5.21
N PHE A 76 3.34 -10.45 5.06
CA PHE A 76 3.60 -11.37 3.94
C PHE A 76 3.02 -12.78 4.14
N THR A 77 2.34 -13.04 5.25
CA THR A 77 1.64 -14.32 5.49
C THR A 77 0.14 -14.12 5.48
N ILE A 78 -0.38 -13.20 6.29
CA ILE A 78 -1.82 -13.01 6.46
C ILE A 78 -2.45 -12.43 5.19
N MET A 79 -1.86 -11.39 4.60
CA MET A 79 -2.45 -10.75 3.42
C MET A 79 -2.49 -11.69 2.19
N PRO A 80 -1.42 -12.40 1.82
CA PRO A 80 -1.47 -13.35 0.70
C PRO A 80 -2.40 -14.53 0.95
N LEU A 81 -2.37 -15.12 2.15
CA LEU A 81 -3.26 -16.24 2.48
C LEU A 81 -4.73 -15.82 2.44
N MET A 82 -5.04 -14.63 2.94
CA MET A 82 -6.39 -14.09 2.90
C MET A 82 -6.82 -13.80 1.45
N ALA A 83 -5.94 -13.22 0.63
CA ALA A 83 -6.22 -13.01 -0.80
C ALA A 83 -6.53 -14.34 -1.51
N TRP A 84 -5.68 -15.36 -1.32
CA TRP A 84 -5.91 -16.70 -1.86
C TRP A 84 -7.21 -17.34 -1.36
N LEU A 85 -7.52 -17.22 -0.06
CA LEU A 85 -8.76 -17.75 0.51
C LEU A 85 -9.99 -17.07 -0.09
N LEU A 86 -9.94 -15.75 -0.31
CA LEU A 86 -11.00 -15.00 -0.97
C LEU A 86 -11.21 -15.45 -2.42
N THR A 87 -10.13 -15.72 -3.18
CA THR A 87 -10.30 -16.21 -4.56
C THR A 87 -11.01 -17.55 -4.63
N LYS A 88 -10.74 -18.44 -3.65
CA LYS A 88 -11.42 -19.74 -3.53
C LYS A 88 -12.85 -19.62 -3.04
N LEU A 89 -13.11 -18.81 -2.02
CA LEU A 89 -14.43 -18.64 -1.42
C LEU A 89 -15.44 -18.03 -2.40
N PHE A 90 -15.00 -17.07 -3.21
CA PHE A 90 -15.85 -16.38 -4.18
C PHE A 90 -15.77 -16.97 -5.60
N ALA A 91 -15.02 -18.05 -5.80
CA ALA A 91 -14.81 -18.71 -7.10
C ALA A 91 -14.48 -17.69 -8.22
N LEU A 92 -13.49 -16.83 -7.96
CA LEU A 92 -13.17 -15.72 -8.86
C LEU A 92 -12.58 -16.26 -10.19
N PRO A 93 -12.88 -15.61 -11.33
CA PRO A 93 -12.21 -15.90 -12.60
C PRO A 93 -10.71 -15.63 -12.48
N GLU A 94 -9.90 -16.34 -13.25
CA GLU A 94 -8.43 -16.35 -13.13
C GLU A 94 -7.81 -14.95 -13.17
N GLU A 95 -8.28 -14.10 -14.08
CA GLU A 95 -7.79 -12.72 -14.24
C GLU A 95 -8.01 -11.88 -12.98
N LEU A 96 -9.18 -12.00 -12.36
CA LEU A 96 -9.51 -11.28 -11.13
C LEU A 96 -8.78 -11.87 -9.93
N ALA A 97 -8.64 -13.20 -9.88
CA ALA A 97 -7.90 -13.90 -8.85
C ALA A 97 -6.43 -13.47 -8.81
N LEU A 98 -5.78 -13.36 -9.96
CA LEU A 98 -4.41 -12.84 -10.08
C LEU A 98 -4.29 -11.42 -9.53
N GLY A 99 -5.24 -10.54 -9.88
CA GLY A 99 -5.28 -9.17 -9.34
C GLY A 99 -5.40 -9.13 -7.82
N VAL A 100 -6.28 -9.93 -7.23
CA VAL A 100 -6.49 -10.00 -5.77
C VAL A 100 -5.26 -10.56 -5.06
N ILE A 101 -4.65 -11.62 -5.58
CA ILE A 101 -3.41 -12.20 -5.03
C ILE A 101 -2.27 -11.18 -5.10
N LEU A 102 -2.10 -10.50 -6.24
CA LEU A 102 -1.07 -9.48 -6.41
C LEU A 102 -1.22 -8.36 -5.38
N VAL A 103 -2.46 -7.89 -5.12
CA VAL A 103 -2.74 -6.92 -4.05
C VAL A 103 -2.37 -7.48 -2.67
N GLY A 104 -2.70 -8.74 -2.38
CA GLY A 104 -2.37 -9.39 -1.12
C GLY A 104 -0.86 -9.57 -0.89
N CYS A 105 -0.07 -9.70 -1.95
CA CYS A 105 1.39 -9.86 -1.91
C CYS A 105 2.17 -8.54 -1.88
N CYS A 106 1.48 -7.40 -2.05
CA CYS A 106 2.11 -6.09 -1.97
C CYS A 106 2.52 -5.70 -0.52
N PRO A 107 3.57 -4.89 -0.36
CA PRO A 107 3.97 -4.37 0.94
C PRO A 107 2.93 -3.39 1.50
N GLY A 108 3.10 -3.03 2.78
CA GLY A 108 2.25 -2.02 3.43
C GLY A 108 2.38 -0.64 2.77
N GLY A 109 1.27 0.12 2.77
CA GLY A 109 1.24 1.49 2.25
C GLY A 109 1.44 2.55 3.35
N THR A 110 1.90 3.75 2.97
CA THR A 110 2.10 4.90 3.89
C THR A 110 0.84 5.40 4.57
N SER A 111 -0.33 5.13 4.00
CA SER A 111 -1.61 5.45 4.64
C SER A 111 -1.75 4.78 6.01
N SER A 112 -1.15 3.60 6.20
CA SER A 112 -1.14 2.90 7.49
C SER A 112 -0.51 3.74 8.61
N ASN A 113 0.53 4.53 8.31
CA ASN A 113 1.19 5.40 9.30
C ASN A 113 0.22 6.46 9.85
N VAL A 114 -0.59 7.06 8.97
CA VAL A 114 -1.61 8.04 9.38
C VAL A 114 -2.67 7.37 10.24
N ILE A 115 -3.14 6.18 9.85
CA ILE A 115 -4.14 5.43 10.62
C ILE A 115 -3.59 5.02 11.99
N THR A 116 -2.36 4.53 12.07
CA THR A 116 -1.69 4.20 13.34
C THR A 116 -1.60 5.42 14.26
N TYR A 117 -1.23 6.57 13.72
CA TYR A 117 -1.20 7.83 14.49
C TYR A 117 -2.58 8.20 15.03
N LEU A 118 -3.62 8.15 14.21
CA LEU A 118 -5.00 8.44 14.61
C LEU A 118 -5.54 7.43 15.64
N ALA A 119 -5.15 6.16 15.51
CA ALA A 119 -5.46 5.11 16.46
C ALA A 119 -4.66 5.19 17.76
N LYS A 120 -3.77 6.19 17.91
CA LYS A 120 -2.83 6.34 19.03
C LYS A 120 -1.92 5.12 19.23
N GLY A 121 -1.61 4.42 18.14
CA GLY A 121 -0.68 3.30 18.12
C GLY A 121 0.79 3.71 18.05
N ASP A 122 1.67 2.73 17.95
CA ASP A 122 3.11 2.96 17.79
C ASP A 122 3.43 3.36 16.34
N LEU A 123 3.43 4.68 16.10
CA LEU A 123 3.75 5.26 14.80
C LEU A 123 5.17 4.88 14.34
N ALA A 124 6.13 4.84 15.26
CA ALA A 124 7.52 4.57 14.95
C ALA A 124 7.68 3.12 14.44
N LEU A 125 6.97 2.18 15.06
CA LEU A 125 6.88 0.80 14.60
C LEU A 125 6.19 0.68 13.23
N SER A 126 5.08 1.38 13.02
CA SER A 126 4.35 1.39 11.73
C SER A 126 5.23 1.87 10.57
N VAL A 127 5.98 2.96 10.77
CA VAL A 127 6.89 3.50 9.76
C VAL A 127 8.02 2.51 9.49
N GLY A 128 8.63 1.94 10.55
CA GLY A 128 9.69 0.94 10.41
C GLY A 128 9.24 -0.32 9.67
N MET A 129 8.05 -0.85 9.99
CA MET A 129 7.46 -1.99 9.29
C MET A 129 7.16 -1.70 7.81
N THR A 130 6.63 -0.51 7.51
CA THR A 130 6.35 -0.08 6.13
C THR A 130 7.64 0.02 5.33
N ALA A 131 8.68 0.64 5.90
CA ALA A 131 9.99 0.74 5.26
C ALA A 131 10.61 -0.64 4.99
N CYS A 132 10.64 -1.51 6.01
CA CYS A 132 11.17 -2.87 5.86
C CYS A 132 10.40 -3.70 4.84
N SER A 133 9.07 -3.72 4.90
CA SER A 133 8.27 -4.48 3.93
C SER A 133 8.43 -3.95 2.51
N THR A 134 8.53 -2.63 2.32
CA THR A 134 8.78 -2.02 1.00
C THR A 134 10.16 -2.40 0.44
N LEU A 135 11.19 -2.44 1.29
CA LEU A 135 12.53 -2.90 0.89
C LEU A 135 12.58 -4.40 0.56
N LEU A 136 11.76 -5.21 1.23
CA LEU A 136 11.65 -6.65 0.98
C LEU A 136 10.76 -6.99 -0.24
N ALA A 137 9.87 -6.08 -0.64
CA ALA A 137 8.88 -6.30 -1.70
C ALA A 137 9.46 -6.78 -3.04
N PRO A 138 10.60 -6.28 -3.55
CA PRO A 138 11.18 -6.75 -4.81
C PRO A 138 11.50 -8.25 -4.83
N LEU A 139 11.69 -8.87 -3.66
CA LEU A 139 11.94 -10.31 -3.51
C LEU A 139 10.68 -11.06 -3.11
N MET A 140 9.96 -10.56 -2.10
CA MET A 140 8.80 -11.25 -1.50
C MET A 140 7.58 -11.24 -2.41
N THR A 141 7.26 -10.11 -3.04
CA THR A 141 6.07 -10.01 -3.89
C THR A 141 6.13 -10.98 -5.09
N PRO A 142 7.20 -11.06 -5.89
CA PRO A 142 7.27 -12.07 -6.95
C PRO A 142 7.30 -13.50 -6.40
N PHE A 143 8.03 -13.76 -5.30
CA PHE A 143 8.08 -15.09 -4.70
C PHE A 143 6.73 -15.61 -4.20
N LEU A 144 5.84 -14.73 -3.74
CA LEU A 144 4.51 -15.10 -3.23
C LEU A 144 3.44 -15.18 -4.32
N VAL A 145 3.66 -14.53 -5.48
CA VAL A 145 2.72 -14.51 -6.60
C VAL A 145 2.95 -15.68 -7.57
N TRP A 146 4.21 -16.10 -7.77
CA TRP A 146 4.61 -17.17 -8.69
C TRP A 146 4.71 -18.53 -8.01
#